data_AF-A0A832HL33-F1
#
_entry.id   AF-A0A832HL33-F1
#
_cell.length_a   1.000
_cell.length_b   1.000
_cell.length_c   1.000
_cell.angle_alpha   90.00
_cell.angle_beta   90.00
_cell.angle_gamma   90.00
#
_symmetry.space_group_name_H-M   'P 1'
#
loop_
_entity.id
_entity.type
_entity.pdbx_description
1 polymer ?
#
loop_
_entity_poly.entity_id
_entity_poly.type
_entity_poly.pdbx_seq_one_letter_code
_entity_poly.pdbx_strand_id
1 'polypeptide(L)'
;GIPLLKDIPVMGALFRSTSRDTKRSELVVMLRPIVLSSPEEAARLADEETQRLPGVREMQKEMREDEARRQEKADRTTGTKTTTQPPKQPKRK
;
A
#
# COMPACT_ATOMS: atom_id res chain seq x y z
N GLY A 1 46.51 -23.69 8.58
CA GLY A 1 46.88 -24.90 7.82
C GLY A 1 48.26 -25.35 8.23
N ILE A 2 48.56 -26.65 8.11
CA ILE A 2 49.82 -27.21 8.61
C ILE A 2 50.96 -26.90 7.61
N PRO A 3 52.07 -26.26 8.04
CA PRO A 3 53.25 -26.01 7.18
C PRO A 3 53.80 -27.32 6.60
N LEU A 4 54.46 -27.27 5.42
CA LEU A 4 54.93 -28.42 4.61
C LEU A 4 53.81 -29.27 3.97
N LEU A 5 52.86 -29.77 4.77
CA LEU A 5 51.76 -30.62 4.27
C LEU A 5 50.78 -29.85 3.38
N LYS A 6 50.54 -28.58 3.72
CA LYS A 6 49.66 -27.74 2.92
C LYS A 6 50.16 -27.56 1.50
N ASP A 7 51.47 -27.61 1.22
CA ASP A 7 52.04 -27.24 -0.08
C ASP A 7 52.24 -28.42 -1.05
N ILE A 8 51.84 -29.63 -0.65
CA ILE A 8 51.85 -30.83 -1.49
C ILE A 8 50.85 -30.64 -2.66
N PRO A 9 51.27 -30.76 -3.93
CA PRO A 9 50.35 -30.75 -5.07
C PRO A 9 49.30 -31.84 -4.90
N VAL A 10 48.06 -31.60 -5.33
CA VAL A 10 46.92 -32.55 -5.22
C VAL A 10 46.40 -32.72 -3.78
N MET A 11 47.25 -33.02 -2.79
CA MET A 11 46.83 -33.37 -1.41
C MET A 11 46.81 -32.20 -0.43
N GLY A 12 47.46 -31.09 -0.75
CA GLY A 12 47.65 -29.96 0.16
C GLY A 12 46.37 -29.22 0.56
N ALA A 13 45.29 -29.37 -0.21
CA ALA A 13 43.99 -28.78 0.10
C ALA A 13 43.41 -29.31 1.43
N LEU A 14 43.68 -30.57 1.80
CA LEU A 14 43.22 -31.19 3.05
C LEU A 14 43.80 -30.55 4.32
N PHE A 15 44.93 -29.84 4.16
CA PHE A 15 45.65 -29.22 5.27
C PHE A 15 45.61 -27.68 5.21
N ARG A 16 44.90 -27.10 4.22
CA ARG A 16 44.67 -25.66 4.11
C ARG A 16 43.33 -25.29 4.75
N SER A 17 43.26 -24.09 5.32
CA SER A 17 42.00 -23.46 5.71
C SER A 17 41.88 -22.19 4.89
N THR A 18 40.79 -22.05 4.14
CA THR A 18 40.52 -20.91 3.27
C THR A 18 39.14 -20.36 3.59
N SER A 19 39.07 -19.07 3.92
CA SER A 19 37.80 -18.34 4.01
C SER A 19 37.73 -17.36 2.86
N ARG A 20 36.62 -17.37 2.13
CA ARG A 20 36.31 -16.40 1.08
C ARG A 20 34.91 -15.88 1.35
N ASP A 21 34.79 -14.59 1.63
CA ASP A 21 33.51 -13.91 1.83
C ASP A 21 33.39 -12.85 0.73
N THR A 22 32.27 -12.86 0.01
CA THR A 22 31.96 -11.87 -1.02
C THR A 22 30.53 -11.43 -0.82
N LYS A 23 30.34 -10.17 -0.44
CA LYS A 23 29.02 -9.58 -0.18
C LYS A 23 28.73 -8.50 -1.21
N ARG A 24 27.57 -8.62 -1.86
CA ARG A 24 27.02 -7.65 -2.80
C ARG A 24 25.64 -7.24 -2.30
N SER A 25 25.41 -5.94 -2.19
CA SER A 25 24.13 -5.37 -1.77
C SER A 25 23.66 -4.39 -2.84
N GLU A 26 22.44 -4.59 -3.32
CA GLU A 26 21.80 -3.72 -4.32
C GLU A 26 20.41 -3.32 -3.83
N LEU A 27 20.05 -2.07 -4.06
CA LEU A 27 18.74 -1.51 -3.72
C LEU A 27 18.22 -0.73 -4.92
N VAL A 28 16.97 -0.99 -5.29
CA VAL A 28 16.27 -0.26 -6.36
C VAL A 28 14.96 0.30 -5.79
N VAL A 29 14.73 1.59 -6.01
CA VAL A 29 13.48 2.28 -5.66
C VAL A 29 12.88 2.87 -6.93
N MET A 30 11.61 2.57 -7.19
CA MET A 30 10.89 3.05 -8.37
C MET A 30 9.71 3.93 -7.94
N LEU A 31 9.48 5.01 -8.68
CA LEU A 31 8.37 5.94 -8.47
C LEU A 31 7.67 6.21 -9.79
N ARG A 32 6.34 6.28 -9.76
CA ARG A 32 5.49 6.66 -10.90
C ARG A 32 4.75 7.95 -10.57
N PRO A 33 5.26 9.13 -10.98
CA PRO A 33 4.53 10.37 -10.78
C PRO A 33 3.32 10.43 -11.71
N ILE A 34 2.20 10.96 -11.22
CA ILE A 34 1.02 11.29 -12.02
C ILE A 34 0.72 12.78 -11.86
N VAL A 35 0.45 13.47 -12.98
CA VAL A 35 0.07 14.89 -12.99
C VAL A 35 -1.38 14.95 -13.45
N LEU A 36 -2.24 15.52 -12.61
CA LEU A 36 -3.66 15.70 -12.88
C LEU A 36 -3.90 17.20 -13.07
N SER A 37 -4.34 17.59 -14.26
CA SER A 37 -4.44 19.01 -14.65
C SER A 37 -5.65 19.72 -14.05
N SER A 38 -6.70 18.96 -13.72
CA SER A 38 -7.95 19.49 -13.16
C SER A 38 -8.41 18.69 -11.93
N PRO A 39 -9.07 19.34 -10.96
CA PRO A 39 -9.63 18.65 -9.81
C PRO A 39 -10.73 17.65 -10.21
N GLU A 40 -11.47 17.89 -11.29
CA GLU A 40 -12.50 16.99 -11.80
C GLU A 40 -11.92 15.69 -12.37
N GLU A 41 -10.78 15.76 -13.08
CA GLU A 41 -10.07 14.56 -13.54
C GLU A 41 -9.48 13.79 -12.37
N ALA A 42 -8.96 14.50 -11.35
CA ALA A 42 -8.44 13.86 -10.16
C ALA A 42 -9.51 13.09 -9.39
N ALA A 43 -10.69 13.68 -9.20
CA ALA A 43 -11.82 13.01 -8.58
C ALA A 43 -12.27 11.78 -9.37
N ARG A 44 -12.38 11.90 -10.71
CA ARG A 44 -12.78 10.77 -11.57
C ARG A 44 -11.79 9.61 -11.51
N LEU A 45 -10.50 9.89 -11.59
CA LEU A 45 -9.45 8.86 -11.50
C LEU A 45 -9.44 8.22 -10.11
N ALA A 46 -9.56 9.01 -9.05
CA ALA A 46 -9.61 8.50 -7.68
C ALA A 46 -10.84 7.61 -7.44
N ASP A 47 -12.00 7.99 -7.96
CA ASP A 47 -13.23 7.20 -7.87
C ASP A 47 -13.08 5.87 -8.63
N GLU A 48 -12.54 5.90 -9.84
CA GLU A 48 -12.29 4.70 -10.63
C GLU A 48 -11.32 3.76 -9.92
N GLU A 49 -10.23 4.30 -9.37
CA GLU A 49 -9.24 3.49 -8.68
C GLU A 49 -9.74 2.94 -7.34
N THR A 50 -10.58 3.71 -6.66
CA THR A 50 -11.31 3.23 -5.46
C THR A 50 -12.27 2.09 -5.80
N GLN A 51 -13.00 2.18 -6.92
CA GLN A 51 -13.93 1.13 -7.34
C GLN A 51 -13.23 -0.20 -7.67
N ARG A 52 -11.98 -0.13 -8.14
CA ARG A 52 -11.17 -1.32 -8.44
C ARG A 52 -10.64 -2.00 -7.17
N LEU A 53 -10.65 -1.33 -6.02
CA LEU A 53 -10.15 -1.87 -4.76
C LEU A 53 -11.30 -2.44 -3.91
N PRO A 54 -11.47 -3.78 -3.85
CA PRO A 54 -12.62 -4.40 -3.18
C PRO A 54 -12.70 -4.06 -1.68
N GLY A 55 -11.57 -3.91 -0.98
CA GLY A 55 -11.55 -3.56 0.44
C GLY A 55 -11.99 -2.12 0.74
N VAL A 56 -11.73 -1.18 -0.17
CA VAL A 56 -12.13 0.23 0.00
C VAL A 56 -13.64 0.37 -0.18
N ARG A 57 -14.22 -0.39 -1.10
CA ARG A 57 -15.66 -0.35 -1.38
C ARG A 57 -16.49 -0.81 -0.17
N GLU A 58 -16.10 -1.89 0.48
CA GLU A 58 -16.82 -2.41 1.65
C GLU A 58 -16.69 -1.44 2.83
N MET A 59 -15.49 -0.91 3.09
CA MET A 59 -15.26 0.12 4.11
C MET A 59 -16.13 1.37 3.89
N GLN A 60 -16.21 1.87 2.65
CA GLN A 60 -17.05 3.03 2.34
C GLN A 60 -18.53 2.76 2.60
N LYS A 61 -19.00 1.55 2.31
CA LYS A 61 -20.38 1.15 2.55
C LYS A 61 -20.69 1.13 4.05
N GLU A 62 -19.84 0.51 4.85
CA GLU A 62 -19.98 0.46 6.31
C GLU A 62 -19.96 1.85 6.95
N MET A 63 -19.02 2.71 6.57
CA MET A 63 -18.96 4.09 7.06
C MET A 63 -20.25 4.86 6.74
N ARG A 64 -20.79 4.69 5.53
CA ARG A 64 -22.03 5.36 5.10
C ARG A 64 -23.25 4.89 5.90
N GLU A 65 -23.30 3.61 6.22
CA GLU A 65 -24.35 3.02 7.05
C GLU A 65 -24.26 3.51 8.51
N ASP A 66 -23.05 3.60 9.06
CA ASP A 66 -22.79 4.14 10.39
C ASP A 66 -23.13 5.62 10.51
N GLU A 67 -22.76 6.43 9.51
CA GLU A 67 -23.12 7.84 9.43
C GLU A 67 -24.64 8.03 9.41
N ALA A 68 -25.36 7.25 8.59
CA ALA A 68 -26.82 7.29 8.54
C ALA A 68 -27.45 6.94 9.90
N ARG A 69 -26.94 5.89 10.57
CA ARG A 69 -27.40 5.52 11.92
C ARG A 69 -27.13 6.60 12.96
N ARG A 70 -26.02 7.33 12.84
CA ARG A 70 -25.67 8.43 13.75
C ARG A 70 -26.55 9.66 13.51
N GLN A 71 -26.83 9.99 12.26
CA GLN A 71 -27.72 11.09 11.89
C GLN A 71 -29.16 10.82 12.37
N GLU A 72 -29.67 9.60 12.17
CA GLU A 72 -31.00 9.23 12.64
C GLU A 72 -31.14 9.38 14.16
N LYS A 73 -30.10 9.00 14.92
CA LYS A 73 -30.06 9.17 16.38
C LYS A 73 -29.99 10.65 16.78
N ALA A 74 -29.20 11.46 16.07
CA ALA A 74 -29.09 12.90 16.31
C ALA A 74 -30.43 13.61 16.07
N ASP A 75 -31.06 13.37 14.92
CA ASP A 75 -32.37 13.93 14.54
C ASP A 75 -33.48 13.56 15.52
N ARG A 76 -33.37 12.39 16.16
CA ARG A 76 -34.31 11.93 17.19
C ARG A 76 -34.13 12.63 18.53
N THR A 77 -32.92 13.12 18.82
CA THR A 77 -32.60 13.82 20.07
C THR A 77 -32.72 15.34 19.99
N THR A 78 -32.51 15.92 18.80
CA THR A 78 -32.65 17.35 18.54
C THR A 78 -33.81 17.51 17.55
N GLY A 79 -35.00 17.91 18.02
CA GLY A 79 -36.22 18.00 17.21
C GLY A 79 -36.24 19.07 16.11
N THR A 80 -35.13 19.25 15.39
CA THR A 80 -34.94 20.20 14.30
C THR A 80 -34.62 19.41 13.03
N LYS A 81 -35.54 19.39 12.07
CA LYS A 81 -35.37 18.75 10.76
C LYS A 81 -34.30 19.50 9.95
N THR A 82 -33.03 19.24 10.22
CA THR A 82 -31.94 19.76 9.40
C THR A 82 -31.78 18.83 8.21
N THR A 83 -32.17 19.34 7.02
CA THR A 83 -31.98 18.65 5.74
C THR A 83 -30.49 18.51 5.45
N THR A 84 -29.85 17.47 5.98
CA THR A 84 -28.53 17.04 5.53
C THR A 84 -28.75 16.08 4.38
N GLN A 85 -28.76 16.61 3.16
CA GLN A 85 -28.74 15.77 1.96
C GLN A 85 -27.52 14.85 2.04
N PRO A 86 -27.68 13.53 1.83
CA PRO A 86 -26.53 12.64 1.71
C PRO A 86 -25.64 13.15 0.57
N PRO A 87 -24.30 13.01 0.68
CA PRO A 87 -23.39 13.49 -0.35
C PRO A 87 -23.85 12.92 -1.69
N LYS A 88 -24.33 13.82 -2.55
CA LYS A 88 -24.81 13.50 -3.89
C LYS A 88 -23.64 12.84 -4.60
N GLN A 89 -23.79 11.55 -4.91
CA GLN A 89 -22.95 10.92 -5.91
C GLN A 89 -23.06 11.80 -7.17
N PRO A 90 -21.93 12.29 -7.73
CA PRO A 90 -21.98 13.15 -8.90
C PRO A 90 -22.70 12.38 -10.01
N LYS A 91 -23.83 12.95 -10.47
CA LYS A 91 -24.64 12.35 -11.52
C LYS A 91 -23.80 12.30 -12.80
N ARG A 92 -23.67 11.08 -13.32
CA ARG A 92 -23.19 10.74 -14.65
C ARG A 92 -23.75 11.70 -15.72
N LYS A 93 -22.86 12.22 -16.56
CA LYS A 93 -23.12 12.67 -17.93
C LYS A 93 -22.02 12.12 -18.81
#